data_AF-A0A926XFX6-F1
#
_entry.id   AF-A0A926XFX6-F1
#
_cell.length_a   1.000
_cell.length_b   1.000
_cell.length_c   1.000
_cell.angle_alpha   90.00
_cell.angle_beta   90.00
_cell.angle_gamma   90.00
#
_symmetry.space_group_name_H-M   'P 1'
#
loop_
_entity.id
_entity.type
_entity.pdbx_description
1 polymer ?
#
loop_
_entity_poly.entity_id
_entity_poly.type
_entity_poly.pdbx_seq_one_letter_code
_entity_poly.pdbx_strand_id
1 'polypeptide(L)'
;MSNLVRPLRKILLLEINEVPWQLIDRFKTDPRFPHIRKFFDNAKTYTTLAVDSGELSPWVTWPSFYRGMSNQEHGIKNLGQDPRTFKGKPLWEDFRELGLSIGICGSLQSWPPSDPGEGGFYIPDTFARDERCIPRYIEPFQKFNLGQVAKNGRAIKKDGVISKDLSGLLASLPKLGISRSTIIQIAKQLCMEWIDPPRVARRSTFQTILLWDIFKSLYNAHNPPAFSTFFTNHVASVMHRYWHHIFPEEFGDRYLTQPKIHAATMIFALEVLDKILADAMQLCKVNPEITLVFATSMGQAAIHRDEYQGFSSAISDIPKFMGVFGLQKTDYKQLLAMVPQIAVEIPDPEVRYHLIQKLNNCYSMSGKPLFKVEEITSSLSITIRTPPAIDIKLKKFIYKNKNGESIDLSWESAGITMHQVEAGTAYHIPEGIMAVFGCGIVPQDSRQGIKASSCKSLLLKLAFETTDVKSAYTLL
;
A
#
# COMPACT_ATOMS: atom_id res chain seq x y z
N MET A 1 15.90 26.03 -30.20
CA MET A 1 16.09 24.60 -29.86
C MET A 1 16.48 24.55 -28.40
N SER A 2 15.53 24.26 -27.51
CA SER A 2 15.77 24.18 -26.07
C SER A 2 16.67 22.97 -25.77
N ASN A 3 17.75 23.18 -25.02
CA ASN A 3 18.56 22.08 -24.47
C ASN A 3 17.65 21.27 -23.53
N LEU A 4 17.07 20.17 -24.01
CA LEU A 4 16.30 19.24 -23.20
C LEU A 4 17.20 18.68 -22.11
N VAL A 5 16.84 18.91 -20.85
CA VAL A 5 17.52 18.32 -19.69
C VAL A 5 17.41 16.80 -19.83
N ARG A 6 18.52 16.10 -20.09
CA ARG A 6 18.55 14.64 -20.22
C ARG A 6 19.11 14.02 -18.94
N PRO A 7 18.40 13.08 -18.30
CA PRO A 7 18.95 12.34 -17.17
C PRO A 7 20.06 11.42 -17.66
N LEU A 8 21.12 11.29 -16.85
CA LEU A 8 22.21 10.35 -17.09
C LEU A 8 21.77 8.91 -16.80
N ARG A 9 20.83 8.75 -15.87
CA ARG A 9 20.28 7.45 -15.47
C ARG A 9 18.76 7.46 -15.50
N LYS A 10 18.18 6.36 -15.95
CA LYS A 10 16.75 6.08 -15.93
C LYS A 10 16.44 5.34 -14.63
N ILE A 11 15.64 5.91 -13.75
CA ILE A 11 15.42 5.32 -12.43
C ILE A 11 14.21 4.39 -12.48
N LEU A 12 14.39 3.14 -12.07
CA LEU A 12 13.31 2.19 -11.78
C LEU A 12 13.26 1.93 -10.27
N LEU A 13 12.27 2.51 -9.59
CA LEU A 13 12.04 2.35 -8.17
C LEU A 13 11.03 1.21 -7.91
N LEU A 14 11.51 0.09 -7.38
CA LEU A 14 10.69 -0.99 -6.85
C LEU A 14 10.37 -0.69 -5.38
N GLU A 15 9.11 -0.38 -5.12
CA GLU A 15 8.59 -0.05 -3.80
C GLU A 15 8.02 -1.32 -3.17
N ILE A 16 8.91 -2.11 -2.56
CA ILE A 16 8.57 -3.41 -1.98
C ILE A 16 8.17 -3.21 -0.52
N ASN A 17 6.90 -2.89 -0.30
CA ASN A 17 6.45 -2.28 0.94
C ASN A 17 6.88 -3.06 2.20
N GLU A 18 7.35 -2.32 3.20
CA GLU A 18 7.60 -2.74 4.59
C GLU A 18 8.58 -3.91 4.81
N VAL A 19 9.34 -4.35 3.79
CA VAL A 19 10.35 -5.41 3.95
C VAL A 19 11.53 -4.92 4.81
N PRO A 20 11.82 -5.57 5.95
CA PRO A 20 12.94 -5.24 6.82
C PRO A 20 14.21 -6.01 6.44
N TRP A 21 15.38 -5.52 6.88
CA TRP A 21 16.66 -6.21 6.68
C TRP A 21 16.66 -7.64 7.22
N GLN A 22 16.02 -7.85 8.37
CA GLN A 22 15.92 -9.16 9.00
C GLN A 22 15.32 -10.24 8.08
N LEU A 23 14.30 -9.89 7.27
CA LEU A 23 13.71 -10.81 6.31
C LEU A 23 14.68 -11.11 5.18
N ILE A 24 15.36 -10.08 4.65
CA ILE A 24 16.38 -10.26 3.62
C ILE A 24 17.48 -11.18 4.14
N ASP A 25 18.06 -10.89 5.30
CA ASP A 25 19.16 -11.68 5.86
C ASP A 25 18.76 -13.14 6.15
N ARG A 26 17.52 -13.39 6.60
CA ARG A 26 17.00 -14.74 6.82
C ARG A 26 16.97 -15.59 5.55
N PHE A 27 16.72 -14.98 4.39
CA PHE A 27 16.46 -15.70 3.14
C PHE A 27 17.48 -15.46 2.03
N LYS A 28 18.41 -14.51 2.21
CA LYS A 28 19.42 -14.16 1.19
C LYS A 28 20.32 -15.34 0.81
N THR A 29 20.59 -16.26 1.73
CA THR A 29 21.43 -17.44 1.47
C THR A 29 20.62 -18.66 1.02
N ASP A 30 19.29 -18.57 1.00
CA ASP A 30 18.43 -19.68 0.60
C ASP A 30 18.54 -19.90 -0.92
N PRO A 31 18.83 -21.13 -1.38
CA PRO A 31 19.02 -21.41 -2.81
C PRO A 31 17.76 -21.21 -3.65
N ARG A 32 16.58 -21.09 -3.03
CA ARG A 32 15.31 -20.77 -3.72
C ARG A 32 15.24 -19.32 -4.23
N PHE A 33 16.07 -18.43 -3.69
CA PHE A 33 16.01 -16.99 -3.97
C PHE A 33 17.33 -16.43 -4.54
N PRO A 34 17.82 -16.96 -5.67
CA PRO A 34 19.12 -16.59 -6.21
C PRO A 34 19.18 -15.12 -6.70
N HIS A 35 18.05 -14.52 -7.06
CA HIS A 35 18.00 -13.14 -7.56
C HIS A 35 17.92 -12.12 -6.44
N ILE A 36 17.24 -12.43 -5.32
CA ILE A 36 17.35 -11.67 -4.07
C ILE A 36 18.83 -11.61 -3.66
N ARG A 37 19.49 -12.78 -3.57
CA ARG A 37 20.92 -12.84 -3.24
C ARG A 37 21.76 -11.99 -4.19
N LYS A 38 21.63 -12.24 -5.49
CA LYS A 38 22.41 -11.56 -6.52
C LYS A 38 22.22 -10.04 -6.49
N PHE A 39 21.00 -9.56 -6.32
CA PHE A 39 20.71 -8.13 -6.24
C PHE A 39 21.42 -7.50 -5.05
N PHE A 40 21.23 -8.03 -3.84
CA PHE A 40 21.82 -7.45 -2.62
C PHE A 40 23.34 -7.63 -2.52
N ASP A 41 23.92 -8.68 -3.12
CA ASP A 41 25.38 -8.85 -3.21
C ASP A 41 26.04 -7.83 -4.14
N ASN A 42 25.29 -7.22 -5.06
CA ASN A 42 25.79 -6.30 -6.07
C ASN A 42 25.19 -4.89 -5.94
N ALA A 43 24.49 -4.60 -4.85
CA ALA A 43 23.86 -3.31 -4.61
C ALA A 43 24.68 -2.45 -3.66
N LYS A 44 24.47 -1.14 -3.74
CA LYS A 44 24.81 -0.19 -2.68
C LYS A 44 23.63 -0.05 -1.72
N THR A 45 23.80 -0.38 -0.45
CA THR A 45 22.69 -0.48 0.52
C THR A 45 22.71 0.62 1.58
N TYR A 46 21.51 1.00 2.01
CA TYR A 46 21.21 1.94 3.08
C TYR A 46 20.02 1.44 3.90
N THR A 47 19.93 1.87 5.15
CA THR A 47 18.74 1.69 5.98
C THR A 47 17.93 2.98 5.91
N THR A 48 16.72 2.93 5.34
CA THR A 48 15.82 4.09 5.35
C THR A 48 15.21 4.23 6.74
N LEU A 49 15.01 5.46 7.20
CA LEU A 49 14.43 5.76 8.51
C LEU A 49 13.21 6.65 8.30
N ALA A 50 12.03 6.13 8.65
CA ALA A 50 10.80 6.91 8.67
C ALA A 50 10.99 8.15 9.57
N VAL A 51 10.58 9.32 9.07
CA VAL A 51 10.70 10.61 9.79
C VAL A 51 9.37 11.09 10.34
N ASP A 52 8.34 10.26 10.19
CA ASP A 52 6.96 10.62 10.42
C ASP A 52 6.59 10.48 11.89
N SER A 53 5.73 11.39 12.34
CA SER A 53 5.22 11.40 13.71
C SER A 53 3.89 10.66 13.82
N GLY A 54 3.62 10.08 14.99
CA GLY A 54 2.41 9.30 15.23
C GLY A 54 2.55 7.84 14.81
N GLU A 55 1.41 7.22 14.46
CA GLU A 55 1.40 5.82 14.01
C GLU A 55 1.95 5.72 12.58
N LEU A 56 2.99 4.89 12.41
CA LEU A 56 3.56 4.64 11.09
C LEU A 56 2.54 3.93 10.22
N SER A 57 2.43 4.37 8.96
CA SER A 57 1.54 3.78 7.97
C SER A 57 2.12 4.02 6.58
N PRO A 58 1.99 3.05 5.65
CA PRO A 58 2.66 3.15 4.36
C PRO A 58 2.12 4.30 3.52
N TRP A 59 0.83 4.64 3.65
CA TRP A 59 0.20 5.78 2.97
C TRP A 59 0.61 7.15 3.52
N VAL A 60 1.50 7.19 4.53
CA VAL A 60 2.11 8.39 5.10
C VAL A 60 3.62 8.38 4.82
N THR A 61 4.31 7.27 5.10
CA THR A 61 5.77 7.18 4.98
C THR A 61 6.26 7.16 3.53
N TRP A 62 5.51 6.58 2.59
CA TRP A 62 5.82 6.66 1.16
C TRP A 62 5.74 8.09 0.61
N PRO A 63 4.68 8.86 0.89
CA PRO A 63 4.68 10.29 0.58
C PRO A 63 5.89 11.06 1.13
N SER A 64 6.33 10.76 2.35
CA SER A 64 7.56 11.35 2.90
C SER A 64 8.79 11.01 2.07
N PHE A 65 8.89 9.75 1.63
CA PHE A 65 9.95 9.28 0.73
C PHE A 65 9.95 10.03 -0.61
N TYR A 66 8.78 10.18 -1.27
CA TYR A 66 8.72 10.81 -2.60
C TYR A 66 8.83 12.33 -2.56
N ARG A 67 8.34 12.98 -1.49
CA ARG A 67 8.25 14.45 -1.40
C ARG A 67 9.46 15.07 -0.71
N GLY A 68 10.24 14.25 -0.01
CA GLY A 68 11.44 14.67 0.67
C GLY A 68 11.17 15.51 1.93
N MET A 69 10.05 15.28 2.59
CA MET A 69 9.57 16.02 3.77
C MET A 69 8.76 15.08 4.67
N SER A 70 8.57 15.42 5.94
CA SER A 70 7.81 14.62 6.91
C SER A 70 6.30 14.80 6.78
N ASN A 71 5.51 13.94 7.46
CA ASN A 71 4.06 14.07 7.51
C ASN A 71 3.53 15.36 8.14
N GLN A 72 4.29 15.98 9.02
CA GLN A 72 3.96 17.30 9.56
C GLN A 72 4.07 18.39 8.48
N GLU A 73 4.96 18.22 7.51
CA GLU A 73 5.22 19.17 6.43
C GLU A 73 4.30 18.92 5.22
N HIS A 74 4.22 17.69 4.69
CA HIS A 74 3.38 17.40 3.52
C HIS A 74 1.88 17.29 3.86
N GLY A 75 1.51 17.10 5.12
CA GLY A 75 0.12 17.11 5.60
C GLY A 75 -0.74 15.90 5.20
N ILE A 76 -0.12 14.82 4.68
CA ILE A 76 -0.84 13.59 4.28
C ILE A 76 -0.91 12.67 5.50
N LYS A 77 -2.12 12.33 5.91
CA LYS A 77 -2.38 11.57 7.14
C LYS A 77 -3.20 10.30 6.89
N ASN A 78 -4.11 10.36 5.92
CA ASN A 78 -5.09 9.30 5.71
C ASN A 78 -5.21 8.91 4.22
N LEU A 79 -5.69 7.69 3.99
CA LEU A 79 -6.19 7.26 2.69
C LEU A 79 -7.50 7.99 2.35
N GLY A 80 -7.76 8.19 1.05
CA GLY A 80 -8.92 8.95 0.59
C GLY A 80 -8.84 10.46 0.83
N GLN A 81 -7.80 10.96 1.50
CA GLN A 81 -7.57 12.38 1.73
C GLN A 81 -7.53 13.16 0.41
N ASP A 82 -8.02 14.40 0.41
CA ASP A 82 -7.98 15.27 -0.77
C ASP A 82 -6.55 15.65 -1.16
N PRO A 83 -6.09 15.27 -2.38
CA PRO A 83 -4.75 15.61 -2.84
C PRO A 83 -4.47 17.11 -2.89
N ARG A 84 -5.49 17.96 -2.99
CA ARG A 84 -5.34 19.43 -2.93
C ARG A 84 -4.80 19.93 -1.59
N THR A 85 -4.89 19.10 -0.55
CA THR A 85 -4.35 19.41 0.78
C THR A 85 -2.87 19.06 0.93
N PHE A 86 -2.31 18.31 -0.03
CA PHE A 86 -0.95 17.80 0.06
C PHE A 86 0.03 18.93 -0.25
N LYS A 87 1.09 19.04 0.55
CA LYS A 87 2.18 20.00 0.32
C LYS A 87 3.41 19.32 -0.26
N GLY A 88 4.21 20.11 -0.98
CA GLY A 88 5.34 19.62 -1.77
C GLY A 88 4.88 18.86 -3.02
N LYS A 89 5.82 18.56 -3.92
CA LYS A 89 5.59 17.72 -5.10
C LYS A 89 6.29 16.37 -4.94
N PRO A 90 5.68 15.26 -5.36
CA PRO A 90 6.34 13.97 -5.33
C PRO A 90 7.41 13.92 -6.43
N LEU A 91 8.40 13.04 -6.26
CA LEU A 91 9.57 12.92 -7.12
C LEU A 91 9.25 12.87 -8.62
N TRP A 92 8.19 12.16 -9.02
CA TRP A 92 7.83 12.04 -10.44
C TRP A 92 7.36 13.35 -11.07
N GLU A 93 6.74 14.25 -10.31
CA GLU A 93 6.37 15.57 -10.83
C GLU A 93 7.61 16.43 -11.08
N ASP A 94 8.71 16.25 -10.33
CA ASP A 94 9.99 16.91 -10.67
C ASP A 94 10.51 16.49 -12.03
N PHE A 95 10.40 15.20 -12.39
CA PHE A 95 10.76 14.73 -13.73
C PHE A 95 9.82 15.29 -14.79
N ARG A 96 8.50 15.36 -14.52
CA ARG A 96 7.54 15.91 -15.48
C ARG A 96 7.75 17.38 -15.76
N GLU A 97 8.02 18.20 -14.75
CA GLU A 97 8.33 19.62 -14.92
C GLU A 97 9.58 19.86 -15.78
N LEU A 98 10.53 18.91 -15.77
CA LEU A 98 11.69 18.91 -16.67
C LEU A 98 11.37 18.44 -18.10
N GLY A 99 10.10 18.18 -18.41
CA GLY A 99 9.66 17.64 -19.70
C GLY A 99 9.94 16.14 -19.89
N LEU A 100 10.41 15.43 -18.86
CA LEU A 100 10.81 14.02 -18.95
C LEU A 100 9.66 13.06 -18.68
N SER A 101 9.60 11.94 -19.39
CA SER A 101 8.53 10.95 -19.20
C SER A 101 8.65 10.19 -17.89
N ILE A 102 7.50 9.79 -17.33
CA ILE A 102 7.38 8.99 -16.11
C ILE A 102 6.54 7.72 -16.32
N GLY A 103 6.76 6.72 -15.48
CA GLY A 103 5.97 5.49 -15.43
C GLY A 103 5.53 5.19 -14.01
N ILE A 104 4.30 5.53 -13.62
CA ILE A 104 3.80 5.32 -12.25
C ILE A 104 2.93 4.07 -12.21
N CYS A 105 3.22 3.16 -11.28
CA CYS A 105 2.42 1.94 -11.09
C CYS A 105 2.20 1.65 -9.61
N GLY A 106 1.05 2.10 -9.10
CA GLY A 106 0.54 1.75 -7.78
C GLY A 106 1.12 2.53 -6.60
N SER A 107 2.06 3.46 -6.80
CA SER A 107 2.70 4.25 -5.73
C SER A 107 1.67 4.95 -4.87
N LEU A 108 1.74 4.82 -3.54
CA LEU A 108 0.71 5.34 -2.64
C LEU A 108 0.57 6.87 -2.72
N GLN A 109 -0.67 7.35 -2.68
CA GLN A 109 -1.03 8.78 -2.80
C GLN A 109 -0.64 9.38 -4.15
N SER A 110 -0.79 8.58 -5.23
CA SER A 110 -0.49 8.99 -6.61
C SER A 110 -1.73 9.40 -7.39
N TRP A 111 -2.93 9.28 -6.84
CA TRP A 111 -4.14 9.82 -7.48
C TRP A 111 -4.23 11.36 -7.28
N PRO A 112 -4.68 12.14 -8.29
CA PRO A 112 -5.10 11.72 -9.63
C PRO A 112 -3.91 11.47 -10.58
N PRO A 113 -4.10 10.65 -11.64
CA PRO A 113 -3.09 10.51 -12.69
C PRO A 113 -2.87 11.83 -13.44
N SER A 114 -1.60 12.18 -13.66
CA SER A 114 -1.14 13.32 -14.49
C SER A 114 -0.59 12.82 -15.83
N ASP A 115 -0.40 13.73 -16.81
CA ASP A 115 0.21 13.39 -18.10
C ASP A 115 1.61 12.81 -17.88
N PRO A 116 1.87 11.53 -18.25
CA PRO A 116 3.15 10.91 -17.99
C PRO A 116 4.22 11.27 -19.03
N GLY A 117 3.89 12.06 -20.06
CA GLY A 117 4.79 12.36 -21.17
C GLY A 117 4.90 11.20 -22.18
N GLU A 118 5.66 11.43 -23.25
CA GLU A 118 5.77 10.47 -24.36
C GLU A 118 6.38 9.13 -23.90
N GLY A 119 5.70 8.03 -24.24
CA GLY A 119 6.09 6.68 -23.83
C GLY A 119 5.91 6.39 -22.32
N GLY A 120 5.36 7.34 -21.57
CA GLY A 120 5.05 7.18 -20.15
C GLY A 120 3.71 6.49 -19.89
N PHE A 121 3.48 6.12 -18.64
CA PHE A 121 2.24 5.50 -18.17
C PHE A 121 1.94 5.91 -16.71
N TYR A 122 0.68 5.80 -16.31
CA TYR A 122 0.22 6.19 -14.99
C TYR A 122 -0.95 5.31 -14.53
N ILE A 123 -0.67 4.42 -13.58
CA ILE A 123 -1.66 3.61 -12.85
C ILE A 123 -1.61 4.07 -11.39
N PRO A 124 -2.63 4.78 -10.88
CA PRO A 124 -2.66 5.25 -9.50
C PRO A 124 -2.70 4.11 -8.47
N ASP A 125 -2.52 4.46 -7.20
CA ASP A 125 -2.58 3.50 -6.09
C ASP A 125 -3.94 2.79 -5.94
N THR A 126 -3.92 1.73 -5.15
CA THR A 126 -5.07 0.85 -4.92
C THR A 126 -6.17 1.48 -4.04
N PHE A 127 -5.99 2.72 -3.60
CA PHE A 127 -6.95 3.54 -2.85
C PHE A 127 -7.35 4.81 -3.61
N ALA A 128 -7.05 4.87 -4.92
CA ALA A 128 -7.49 5.93 -5.82
C ALA A 128 -9.01 6.14 -5.78
N ARG A 129 -9.44 7.38 -6.04
CA ARG A 129 -10.87 7.74 -5.96
C ARG A 129 -11.69 7.20 -7.14
N ASP A 130 -11.04 6.89 -8.25
CA ASP A 130 -11.62 6.36 -9.47
C ASP A 130 -10.60 5.52 -10.23
N GLU A 131 -11.06 4.81 -11.27
CA GLU A 131 -10.30 3.85 -12.04
C GLU A 131 -9.34 4.46 -13.08
N ARG A 132 -9.32 5.79 -13.22
CA ARG A 132 -8.60 6.47 -14.31
C ARG A 132 -7.13 6.07 -14.35
N CYS A 133 -6.69 5.67 -15.53
CA CYS A 133 -5.33 5.25 -15.80
C CYS A 133 -4.87 5.80 -17.15
N ILE A 134 -3.55 5.88 -17.34
CA ILE A 134 -2.93 6.20 -18.61
C ILE A 134 -1.99 5.05 -18.96
N PRO A 135 -2.20 4.34 -20.08
CA PRO A 135 -3.31 4.45 -21.03
C PRO A 135 -4.67 3.94 -20.49
N ARG A 136 -5.78 4.46 -21.05
CA ARG A 136 -7.15 4.16 -20.61
C ARG A 136 -7.56 2.68 -20.70
N TYR A 137 -6.92 1.87 -21.54
CA TYR A 137 -7.28 0.45 -21.66
C TYR A 137 -7.00 -0.36 -20.38
N ILE A 138 -6.27 0.22 -19.42
CA ILE A 138 -5.98 -0.39 -18.10
C ILE A 138 -7.11 -0.15 -17.09
N GLU A 139 -7.97 0.84 -17.31
CA GLU A 139 -9.05 1.22 -16.39
C GLU A 139 -9.93 0.04 -15.93
N PRO A 140 -10.27 -0.97 -16.77
CA PRO A 140 -11.01 -2.14 -16.30
C PRO A 140 -10.27 -2.96 -15.24
N PHE A 141 -8.95 -3.09 -15.34
CA PHE A 141 -8.13 -3.73 -14.31
C PHE A 141 -8.10 -2.89 -13.04
N GLN A 142 -7.89 -1.58 -13.16
CA GLN A 142 -7.87 -0.71 -11.98
C GLN A 142 -9.24 -0.69 -11.29
N LYS A 143 -10.34 -0.66 -12.03
CA LYS A 143 -11.69 -0.78 -11.47
C LYS A 143 -11.87 -2.08 -10.68
N PHE A 144 -11.43 -3.21 -11.23
CA PHE A 144 -11.42 -4.48 -10.52
C PHE A 144 -10.56 -4.41 -9.24
N ASN A 145 -9.36 -3.84 -9.35
CA ASN A 145 -8.41 -3.67 -8.25
C ASN A 145 -9.01 -2.86 -7.08
N LEU A 146 -9.60 -1.70 -7.37
CA LEU A 146 -10.28 -0.84 -6.39
C LEU A 146 -11.48 -1.55 -5.75
N GLY A 147 -12.27 -2.29 -6.56
CA GLY A 147 -13.40 -3.08 -6.08
C GLY A 147 -12.99 -4.21 -5.13
N GLN A 148 -11.78 -4.77 -5.28
CA GLN A 148 -11.24 -5.79 -4.37
C GLN A 148 -10.73 -5.17 -3.07
N VAL A 149 -10.16 -3.96 -3.09
CA VAL A 149 -9.78 -3.22 -1.88
C VAL A 149 -10.99 -2.76 -1.08
N ALA A 150 -12.07 -2.35 -1.75
CA ALA A 150 -13.32 -1.95 -1.11
C ALA A 150 -14.00 -3.09 -0.33
N LYS A 151 -13.77 -4.35 -0.73
CA LYS A 151 -14.25 -5.53 0.00
C LYS A 151 -13.30 -5.81 1.15
N ASN A 152 -13.78 -5.72 2.39
CA ASN A 152 -13.03 -5.95 3.64
C ASN A 152 -11.86 -6.95 3.50
N GLY A 153 -10.63 -6.45 3.29
CA GLY A 153 -9.43 -7.27 3.08
C GLY A 153 -9.00 -8.16 4.26
N ARG A 154 -9.66 -7.99 5.43
CA ARG A 154 -9.47 -8.81 6.64
C ARG A 154 -10.28 -10.12 6.61
N ALA A 155 -11.32 -10.22 5.79
CA ALA A 155 -12.13 -11.42 5.63
C ALA A 155 -11.87 -12.04 4.25
N ILE A 156 -11.08 -13.12 4.20
CA ILE A 156 -10.92 -13.92 2.99
C ILE A 156 -12.23 -14.71 2.79
N LYS A 157 -13.16 -14.17 2.00
CA LYS A 157 -14.40 -14.88 1.66
C LYS A 157 -14.17 -15.84 0.49
N LYS A 158 -14.84 -17.01 0.55
CA LYS A 158 -14.83 -18.07 -0.49
C LYS A 158 -15.81 -17.82 -1.63
N ASP A 159 -16.56 -16.73 -1.60
CA ASP A 159 -17.72 -16.58 -2.49
C ASP A 159 -17.28 -16.36 -3.95
N GLY A 160 -17.95 -17.05 -4.87
CA GLY A 160 -17.71 -16.97 -6.31
C GLY A 160 -18.16 -15.60 -6.85
N VAL A 161 -17.24 -14.83 -7.43
CA VAL A 161 -17.49 -13.45 -7.86
C VAL A 161 -17.41 -13.35 -9.38
N ILE A 162 -18.43 -13.81 -10.10
CA ILE A 162 -18.65 -13.29 -11.47
C ILE A 162 -19.58 -12.08 -11.34
N SER A 163 -18.97 -10.92 -11.12
CA SER A 163 -19.66 -9.62 -11.16
C SER A 163 -19.53 -8.99 -12.55
N LYS A 164 -20.36 -7.98 -12.87
CA LYS A 164 -20.22 -7.18 -14.12
C LYS A 164 -18.81 -6.58 -14.30
N ASP A 165 -18.07 -6.35 -13.22
CA ASP A 165 -16.70 -5.83 -13.30
C ASP A 165 -15.70 -6.89 -13.78
N LEU A 166 -16.00 -8.18 -13.56
CA LEU A 166 -15.15 -9.27 -14.04
C LEU A 166 -15.25 -9.44 -15.56
N SER A 167 -16.42 -9.24 -16.18
CA SER A 167 -16.55 -9.35 -17.65
C SER A 167 -15.81 -8.24 -18.39
N GLY A 168 -15.80 -7.00 -17.85
CA GLY A 168 -14.99 -5.90 -18.37
C GLY A 168 -13.48 -6.16 -18.26
N LEU A 169 -13.03 -6.77 -17.16
CA LEU A 169 -11.65 -7.24 -17.01
C LEU A 169 -11.32 -8.34 -18.03
N LEU A 170 -12.17 -9.38 -18.14
CA LEU A 170 -11.96 -10.49 -19.07
C LEU A 170 -11.83 -10.02 -20.52
N ALA A 171 -12.65 -9.05 -20.95
CA ALA A 171 -12.59 -8.48 -22.30
C ALA A 171 -11.30 -7.68 -22.57
N SER A 172 -10.67 -7.10 -21.54
CA SER A 172 -9.43 -6.33 -21.66
C SER A 172 -8.16 -7.16 -21.49
N LEU A 173 -8.24 -8.38 -20.94
CA LEU A 173 -7.10 -9.27 -20.69
C LEU A 173 -6.08 -9.36 -21.84
N PRO A 174 -6.46 -9.52 -23.13
CA PRO A 174 -5.48 -9.63 -24.21
C PRO A 174 -4.61 -8.37 -24.38
N LYS A 175 -5.13 -7.18 -24.03
CA LYS A 175 -4.42 -5.90 -24.14
C LYS A 175 -3.62 -5.54 -22.89
N LEU A 176 -3.92 -6.16 -21.75
CA LEU A 176 -3.24 -5.89 -20.47
C LEU A 176 -1.83 -6.48 -20.39
N GLY A 177 -1.46 -7.35 -21.33
CA GLY A 177 -0.14 -7.99 -21.34
C GLY A 177 0.03 -9.08 -20.29
N ILE A 178 -1.08 -9.66 -19.78
CA ILE A 178 -1.04 -10.79 -18.86
C ILE A 178 -0.41 -12.00 -19.55
N SER A 179 0.68 -12.51 -18.97
CA SER A 179 1.44 -13.62 -19.56
C SER A 179 0.69 -14.94 -19.47
N ARG A 180 0.96 -15.85 -20.42
CA ARG A 180 0.44 -17.23 -20.38
C ARG A 180 0.84 -17.95 -19.10
N SER A 181 2.06 -17.73 -18.62
CA SER A 181 2.55 -18.25 -17.33
C SER A 181 1.69 -17.80 -16.16
N THR A 182 1.30 -16.52 -16.12
CA THR A 182 0.42 -15.98 -15.05
C THR A 182 -0.96 -16.61 -15.10
N ILE A 183 -1.54 -16.78 -16.29
CA ILE A 183 -2.84 -17.46 -16.45
C ILE A 183 -2.77 -18.90 -15.92
N ILE A 184 -1.72 -19.65 -16.29
CA ILE A 184 -1.50 -21.02 -15.79
C ILE A 184 -1.29 -21.02 -14.28
N GLN A 185 -0.54 -20.06 -13.73
CA GLN A 185 -0.29 -19.95 -12.30
C GLN A 185 -1.59 -19.68 -11.51
N ILE A 186 -2.47 -18.82 -12.03
CA ILE A 186 -3.80 -18.57 -11.45
C ILE A 186 -4.64 -19.84 -11.49
N ALA A 187 -4.72 -20.51 -12.64
CA ALA A 187 -5.48 -21.76 -12.77
C ALA A 187 -4.97 -22.83 -11.79
N LYS A 188 -3.65 -23.03 -11.73
CA LYS A 188 -3.01 -23.96 -10.80
C LYS A 188 -3.30 -23.59 -9.35
N GLN A 189 -3.23 -22.31 -8.98
CA GLN A 189 -3.57 -21.85 -7.63
C GLN A 189 -5.01 -22.21 -7.28
N LEU A 190 -5.97 -21.86 -8.14
CA LEU A 190 -7.39 -22.13 -7.91
C LEU A 190 -7.67 -23.63 -7.79
N CYS A 191 -7.05 -24.48 -8.62
CA CYS A 191 -7.16 -25.95 -8.49
C CYS A 191 -6.56 -26.46 -7.17
N MET A 192 -5.39 -25.96 -6.78
CA MET A 192 -4.69 -26.43 -5.58
C MET A 192 -5.36 -25.99 -4.28
N GLU A 193 -6.16 -24.92 -4.28
CA GLU A 193 -6.93 -24.50 -3.10
C GLU A 193 -7.99 -25.52 -2.67
N TRP A 194 -8.46 -26.39 -3.58
CA TRP A 194 -9.36 -27.49 -3.26
C TRP A 194 -8.65 -28.65 -2.55
N ILE A 195 -7.35 -28.81 -2.82
CA ILE A 195 -6.52 -29.90 -2.29
C ILE A 195 -5.79 -29.49 -1.01
N ASP A 196 -5.35 -28.23 -0.94
CA ASP A 196 -4.56 -27.65 0.15
C ASP A 196 -5.20 -26.32 0.58
N PRO A 197 -6.23 -26.36 1.45
CA PRO A 197 -7.03 -25.18 1.82
C PRO A 197 -6.23 -23.98 2.35
N PRO A 198 -5.14 -24.15 3.13
CA PRO A 198 -4.28 -23.04 3.53
C PRO A 198 -3.71 -22.19 2.38
N ARG A 199 -3.63 -22.73 1.16
CA ARG A 199 -3.14 -21.99 -0.02
C ARG A 199 -3.97 -20.78 -0.38
N VAL A 200 -5.24 -20.71 0.07
CA VAL A 200 -6.09 -19.54 -0.18
C VAL A 200 -5.44 -18.25 0.33
N ALA A 201 -4.57 -18.32 1.36
CA ALA A 201 -3.81 -17.18 1.86
C ALA A 201 -2.93 -16.50 0.76
N ARG A 202 -2.49 -17.25 -0.25
CA ARG A 202 -1.69 -16.76 -1.38
C ARG A 202 -2.46 -15.85 -2.34
N ARG A 203 -3.80 -15.85 -2.31
CA ARG A 203 -4.62 -15.03 -3.22
C ARG A 203 -4.27 -13.54 -3.13
N SER A 204 -3.88 -13.06 -1.95
CA SER A 204 -3.42 -11.68 -1.74
C SER A 204 -2.20 -11.31 -2.59
N THR A 205 -1.31 -12.26 -2.87
CA THR A 205 -0.10 -12.07 -3.67
C THR A 205 -0.39 -11.95 -5.18
N PHE A 206 -1.50 -12.51 -5.67
CA PHE A 206 -1.82 -12.53 -7.10
C PHE A 206 -2.12 -11.15 -7.69
N GLN A 207 -2.54 -10.20 -6.88
CA GLN A 207 -2.63 -8.79 -7.30
C GLN A 207 -1.28 -8.30 -7.83
N THR A 208 -0.18 -8.64 -7.16
CA THR A 208 1.18 -8.24 -7.56
C THR A 208 1.64 -8.96 -8.82
N ILE A 209 1.35 -10.26 -8.95
CA ILE A 209 1.70 -11.03 -10.14
C ILE A 209 1.02 -10.44 -11.38
N LEU A 210 -0.27 -10.14 -11.29
CA LEU A 210 -1.02 -9.51 -12.38
C LEU A 210 -0.51 -8.09 -12.69
N LEU A 211 -0.31 -7.27 -11.66
CA LEU A 211 0.14 -5.89 -11.83
C LEU A 211 1.58 -5.83 -12.39
N TRP A 212 2.45 -6.78 -12.05
CA TRP A 212 3.81 -6.87 -12.59
C TRP A 212 3.82 -7.20 -14.09
N ASP A 213 2.92 -8.08 -14.56
CA ASP A 213 2.77 -8.33 -16.00
C ASP A 213 2.26 -7.09 -16.74
N ILE A 214 1.31 -6.35 -16.16
CA ILE A 214 0.84 -5.07 -16.72
C ILE A 214 1.99 -4.05 -16.75
N PHE A 215 2.76 -3.92 -15.67
CA PHE A 215 3.91 -3.02 -15.63
C PHE A 215 4.91 -3.33 -16.73
N LYS A 216 5.28 -4.61 -16.89
CA LYS A 216 6.22 -5.04 -17.94
C LYS A 216 5.69 -4.82 -19.35
N SER A 217 4.38 -4.89 -19.57
CA SER A 217 3.79 -4.62 -20.89
C SER A 217 3.83 -3.13 -21.26
N LEU A 218 3.90 -2.25 -20.27
CA LEU A 218 4.01 -0.80 -20.43
C LEU A 218 5.47 -0.31 -20.44
N TYR A 219 6.35 -0.97 -19.71
CA TYR A 219 7.74 -0.55 -19.54
C TYR A 219 8.63 -1.01 -20.71
N ASN A 220 8.89 -0.12 -21.67
CA ASN A 220 9.81 -0.39 -22.77
C ASN A 220 11.27 -0.15 -22.36
N ALA A 221 12.03 -1.21 -22.10
CA ALA A 221 13.44 -1.10 -21.71
C ALA A 221 14.35 -0.43 -22.76
N HIS A 222 14.00 -0.48 -24.05
CA HIS A 222 14.78 0.17 -25.10
C HIS A 222 14.57 1.69 -25.15
N ASN A 223 13.43 2.17 -24.64
CA ASN A 223 13.13 3.59 -24.48
C ASN A 223 12.36 3.81 -23.18
N PRO A 224 13.02 3.66 -22.00
CA PRO A 224 12.33 3.68 -20.72
C PRO A 224 11.99 5.12 -20.32
N PRO A 225 10.92 5.32 -19.54
CA PRO A 225 10.69 6.61 -18.89
C PRO A 225 11.90 7.04 -18.05
N ALA A 226 12.09 8.35 -17.88
CA ALA A 226 13.19 8.88 -17.07
C ALA A 226 13.12 8.43 -15.61
N PHE A 227 11.90 8.30 -15.10
CA PHE A 227 11.61 7.80 -13.77
C PHE A 227 10.41 6.85 -13.84
N SER A 228 10.49 5.70 -13.18
CA SER A 228 9.37 4.79 -13.05
C SER A 228 9.31 4.17 -11.67
N THR A 229 8.09 3.85 -11.23
CA THR A 229 7.82 3.20 -9.95
C THR A 229 6.96 1.97 -10.14
N PHE A 230 7.20 0.97 -9.29
CA PHE A 230 6.33 -0.18 -9.14
C PHE A 230 6.12 -0.48 -7.65
N PHE A 231 4.90 -0.27 -7.17
CA PHE A 231 4.52 -0.55 -5.79
C PHE A 231 3.90 -1.92 -5.62
N THR A 232 4.28 -2.58 -4.53
CA THR A 232 3.61 -3.80 -4.10
C THR A 232 3.61 -3.97 -2.58
N ASN A 233 2.48 -4.44 -2.06
CA ASN A 233 2.26 -4.75 -0.66
C ASN A 233 2.32 -6.26 -0.32
N HIS A 234 2.65 -7.12 -1.30
CA HIS A 234 2.45 -8.57 -1.14
C HIS A 234 3.25 -9.18 0.03
N VAL A 235 4.53 -8.82 0.20
CA VAL A 235 5.34 -9.35 1.31
C VAL A 235 4.85 -8.81 2.66
N ALA A 236 4.61 -7.50 2.78
CA ALA A 236 4.05 -6.86 3.97
C ALA A 236 2.75 -7.51 4.44
N SER A 237 1.84 -7.81 3.50
CA SER A 237 0.56 -8.43 3.83
C SER A 237 0.70 -9.82 4.47
N VAL A 238 1.70 -10.60 4.05
CA VAL A 238 2.01 -11.91 4.61
C VAL A 238 2.73 -11.75 5.95
N MET A 239 3.69 -10.82 6.06
CA MET A 239 4.41 -10.54 7.31
C MET A 239 3.45 -10.17 8.44
N HIS A 240 2.55 -9.20 8.23
CA HIS A 240 1.58 -8.80 9.25
C HIS A 240 0.82 -9.97 9.86
N ARG A 241 0.45 -10.97 9.07
CA ARG A 241 -0.35 -12.12 9.53
C ARG A 241 0.52 -13.25 10.07
N TYR A 242 1.61 -13.56 9.37
CA TYR A 242 2.30 -14.84 9.47
C TYR A 242 3.77 -14.75 9.87
N TRP A 243 4.24 -13.61 10.37
CA TRP A 243 5.62 -13.41 10.81
C TRP A 243 6.10 -14.50 11.78
N HIS A 244 5.29 -14.86 12.78
CA HIS A 244 5.58 -15.93 13.73
C HIS A 244 5.81 -17.32 13.10
N HIS A 245 5.32 -17.58 11.89
CA HIS A 245 5.61 -18.85 11.19
C HIS A 245 7.02 -18.86 10.57
N ILE A 246 7.65 -17.69 10.44
CA ILE A 246 8.96 -17.49 9.83
C ILE A 246 10.04 -17.23 10.89
N PHE A 247 9.67 -16.47 11.91
CA PHE A 247 10.49 -16.13 13.08
C PHE A 247 9.83 -16.61 14.38
N PRO A 248 9.52 -17.91 14.53
CA PRO A 248 8.86 -18.42 15.74
C PRO A 248 9.68 -18.21 17.01
N GLU A 249 11.01 -18.11 16.90
CA GLU A 249 11.94 -17.82 17.99
C GLU A 249 11.66 -16.48 18.70
N GLU A 250 10.97 -15.55 18.03
CA GLU A 250 10.63 -14.25 18.61
C GLU A 250 9.36 -14.29 19.47
N PHE A 251 8.61 -15.40 19.46
CA PHE A 251 7.32 -15.54 20.19
C PHE A 251 7.38 -16.58 21.32
N GLY A 252 8.58 -17.10 21.62
CA GLY A 252 8.83 -18.08 22.68
C GLY A 252 8.50 -19.53 22.31
N ASP A 253 8.79 -20.45 23.23
CA ASP A 253 8.84 -21.91 22.98
C ASP A 253 7.53 -22.50 22.43
N ARG A 254 6.39 -21.92 22.80
CA ARG A 254 5.07 -22.35 22.32
C ARG A 254 4.95 -22.26 20.79
N TYR A 255 5.63 -21.30 20.16
CA TYR A 255 5.56 -21.10 18.70
C TYR A 255 6.57 -21.93 17.94
N LEU A 256 7.63 -22.41 18.60
CA LEU A 256 8.62 -23.31 18.00
C LEU A 256 8.03 -24.68 17.67
N THR A 257 7.06 -25.15 18.46
CA THR A 257 6.43 -26.47 18.31
C THR A 257 5.15 -26.46 17.49
N GLN A 258 4.62 -25.28 17.15
CA GLN A 258 3.39 -25.16 16.36
C GLN A 258 3.60 -25.46 14.87
N PRO A 259 2.61 -26.08 14.19
CA PRO A 259 2.66 -26.27 12.74
C PRO A 259 2.82 -24.94 11.99
N LYS A 260 3.82 -24.88 11.11
CA LYS A 260 4.14 -23.67 10.32
C LYS A 260 3.33 -23.59 9.03
N ILE A 261 2.00 -23.68 9.14
CA ILE A 261 1.08 -23.83 8.00
C ILE A 261 1.27 -22.73 6.95
N HIS A 262 1.49 -21.48 7.38
CA HIS A 262 1.66 -20.35 6.47
C HIS A 262 3.10 -20.02 6.11
N ALA A 263 4.11 -20.80 6.55
CA ALA A 263 5.48 -20.61 6.09
C ALA A 263 5.60 -20.73 4.56
N ALA A 264 4.88 -21.69 3.96
CA ALA A 264 4.79 -21.84 2.52
C ALA A 264 4.09 -20.67 1.79
N THR A 265 3.37 -19.81 2.51
CA THR A 265 2.80 -18.57 1.95
C THR A 265 3.87 -17.49 1.86
N MET A 266 4.74 -17.37 2.88
CA MET A 266 5.90 -16.47 2.80
C MET A 266 6.89 -16.90 1.73
N ILE A 267 7.20 -18.19 1.63
CA ILE A 267 8.07 -18.69 0.57
C ILE A 267 7.52 -18.31 -0.81
N PHE A 268 6.22 -18.49 -1.04
CA PHE A 268 5.59 -18.06 -2.29
C PHE A 268 5.67 -16.55 -2.53
N ALA A 269 5.48 -15.72 -1.50
CA ALA A 269 5.65 -14.27 -1.62
C ALA A 269 7.09 -13.88 -1.99
N LEU A 270 8.08 -14.55 -1.39
CA LEU A 270 9.50 -14.33 -1.71
C LEU A 270 9.89 -14.87 -3.09
N GLU A 271 9.28 -15.96 -3.57
CA GLU A 271 9.45 -16.43 -4.96
C GLU A 271 8.95 -15.39 -5.97
N VAL A 272 7.85 -14.70 -5.66
CA VAL A 272 7.33 -13.59 -6.48
C VAL A 272 8.30 -12.39 -6.45
N LEU A 273 8.83 -12.03 -5.28
CA LEU A 273 9.84 -10.97 -5.17
C LEU A 273 11.12 -11.32 -5.94
N ASP A 274 11.61 -12.55 -5.81
CA ASP A 274 12.79 -13.05 -6.53
C ASP A 274 12.59 -12.95 -8.05
N LYS A 275 11.41 -13.35 -8.55
CA LYS A 275 11.03 -13.20 -9.96
C LYS A 275 11.01 -11.73 -10.41
N ILE A 276 10.47 -10.82 -9.60
CA ILE A 276 10.45 -9.38 -9.89
C ILE A 276 11.88 -8.84 -10.01
N LEU A 277 12.77 -9.19 -9.07
CA LEU A 277 14.17 -8.78 -9.12
C LEU A 277 14.91 -9.39 -10.32
N ALA A 278 14.62 -10.65 -10.68
CA ALA A 278 15.16 -11.30 -11.87
C ALA A 278 14.78 -10.51 -13.14
N ASP A 279 13.49 -10.23 -13.30
CA ASP A 279 12.95 -9.48 -14.44
C ASP A 279 13.55 -8.07 -14.48
N ALA A 280 13.60 -7.36 -13.35
CA ALA A 280 14.12 -5.99 -13.27
C ALA A 280 15.64 -5.89 -13.54
N MET A 281 16.44 -6.84 -13.03
CA MET A 281 17.86 -6.92 -13.38
C MET A 281 18.06 -7.24 -14.87
N GLN A 282 17.14 -7.98 -15.50
CA GLN A 282 17.19 -8.21 -16.94
C GLN A 282 16.91 -6.93 -17.73
N LEU A 283 16.03 -6.04 -17.26
CA LEU A 283 15.83 -4.70 -17.87
C LEU A 283 17.14 -3.89 -17.86
N CYS A 284 17.88 -3.91 -16.74
CA CYS A 284 19.18 -3.24 -16.62
C CYS A 284 20.23 -3.78 -17.60
N LYS A 285 20.15 -5.08 -17.96
CA LYS A 285 21.03 -5.65 -18.99
C LYS A 285 20.63 -5.22 -20.40
N VAL A 286 19.33 -5.05 -20.66
CA VAL A 286 18.82 -4.56 -21.96
C VAL A 286 19.21 -3.10 -22.16
N ASN A 287 19.18 -2.29 -21.10
CA ASN A 287 19.57 -0.90 -21.14
C ASN A 287 20.40 -0.51 -19.90
N PRO A 288 21.73 -0.36 -20.05
CA PRO A 288 22.64 0.01 -18.96
C PRO A 288 22.38 1.39 -18.32
N GLU A 289 21.61 2.28 -18.97
CA GLU A 289 21.19 3.55 -18.35
C GLU A 289 20.17 3.33 -17.21
N ILE A 290 19.50 2.16 -17.16
CA ILE A 290 18.55 1.85 -16.09
C ILE A 290 19.29 1.58 -14.79
N THR A 291 18.93 2.34 -13.76
CA THR A 291 19.34 2.11 -12.38
C THR A 291 18.14 1.62 -11.59
N LEU A 292 18.27 0.41 -11.07
CA LEU A 292 17.27 -0.27 -10.25
C LEU A 292 17.44 0.15 -8.79
N VAL A 293 16.35 0.57 -8.18
CA VAL A 293 16.30 0.90 -6.75
C VAL A 293 15.25 0.03 -6.10
N PHE A 294 15.64 -0.84 -5.18
CA PHE A 294 14.73 -1.47 -4.24
C PHE A 294 14.57 -0.54 -3.05
N ALA A 295 13.35 -0.22 -2.66
CA ALA A 295 13.12 0.62 -1.48
C ALA A 295 11.90 0.17 -0.67
N THR A 296 11.99 0.43 0.63
CA THR A 296 10.89 0.41 1.57
C THR A 296 10.93 1.72 2.37
N SER A 297 9.77 2.31 2.65
CA SER A 297 9.69 3.56 3.43
C SER A 297 9.81 3.33 4.94
N MET A 298 9.56 2.10 5.38
CA MET A 298 9.59 1.60 6.75
C MET A 298 9.70 0.06 6.70
N GLY A 299 9.75 -0.62 7.85
CA GLY A 299 9.86 -2.08 7.94
C GLY A 299 8.77 -2.70 8.81
N GLN A 300 8.88 -4.01 9.06
CA GLN A 300 8.12 -4.69 10.11
C GLN A 300 9.05 -5.46 11.07
N ALA A 301 8.57 -5.69 12.29
CA ALA A 301 9.16 -6.62 13.26
C ALA A 301 8.06 -7.34 14.05
N ALA A 302 8.44 -8.35 14.84
CA ALA A 302 7.51 -9.04 15.73
C ALA A 302 6.74 -8.08 16.64
N ILE A 303 5.45 -8.36 16.83
CA ILE A 303 4.61 -7.69 17.82
C ILE A 303 3.91 -8.72 18.70
N HIS A 304 4.03 -8.55 20.01
CA HIS A 304 3.32 -9.34 21.00
C HIS A 304 1.99 -8.65 21.32
N ARG A 305 0.88 -9.37 21.11
CA ARG A 305 -0.48 -8.86 21.37
C ARG A 305 -1.15 -9.70 22.45
N ASP A 306 -0.63 -9.61 23.67
CA ASP A 306 -1.06 -10.45 24.80
C ASP A 306 -2.54 -10.21 25.18
N GLU A 307 -3.08 -9.02 24.91
CA GLU A 307 -4.48 -8.64 25.16
C GLU A 307 -5.39 -8.74 23.91
N TYR A 308 -5.00 -9.53 22.91
CA TYR A 308 -5.78 -9.63 21.69
C TYR A 308 -7.06 -10.45 21.87
N GLN A 309 -8.21 -9.81 21.65
CA GLN A 309 -9.52 -10.41 21.95
C GLN A 309 -10.04 -11.33 20.84
N GLY A 310 -9.35 -11.46 19.70
CA GLY A 310 -9.78 -12.32 18.60
C GLY A 310 -10.73 -11.66 17.59
N PHE A 311 -11.13 -10.41 17.81
CA PHE A 311 -12.13 -9.73 17.00
C PHE A 311 -11.79 -8.25 16.74
N SER A 312 -12.33 -7.70 15.65
CA SER A 312 -12.26 -6.27 15.32
C SER A 312 -13.62 -5.79 14.84
N SER A 313 -14.00 -4.60 15.28
CA SER A 313 -15.17 -3.91 14.76
C SER A 313 -14.90 -3.32 13.38
N ALA A 314 -15.90 -3.31 12.51
CA ALA A 314 -15.86 -2.61 11.23
C ALA A 314 -17.24 -2.00 10.90
N ILE A 315 -17.25 -0.80 10.34
CA ILE A 315 -18.44 -0.22 9.72
C ILE A 315 -18.58 -0.87 8.33
N SER A 316 -19.41 -1.90 8.22
CA SER A 316 -19.50 -2.72 7.01
C SER A 316 -20.62 -2.29 6.07
N ASP A 317 -21.60 -1.56 6.57
CA ASP A 317 -22.67 -0.94 5.80
C ASP A 317 -22.67 0.57 6.08
N ILE A 318 -21.91 1.31 5.27
CA ILE A 318 -21.77 2.77 5.39
C ILE A 318 -23.12 3.49 5.18
N PRO A 319 -23.95 3.12 4.18
CA PRO A 319 -25.31 3.67 4.07
C PRO A 319 -26.15 3.53 5.33
N LYS A 320 -26.16 2.34 5.94
CA LYS A 320 -26.91 2.10 7.18
C LYS A 320 -26.33 2.91 8.34
N PHE A 321 -25.01 2.95 8.47
CA PHE A 321 -24.30 3.75 9.47
C PHE A 321 -24.62 5.24 9.36
N MET A 322 -24.53 5.81 8.16
CA MET A 322 -24.82 7.23 7.91
C MET A 322 -26.31 7.54 8.14
N GLY A 323 -27.20 6.63 7.75
CA GLY A 323 -28.64 6.75 7.98
C GLY A 323 -29.03 6.83 9.45
N VAL A 324 -28.34 6.10 10.35
CA VAL A 324 -28.55 6.21 11.81
C VAL A 324 -28.29 7.63 12.32
N PHE A 325 -27.39 8.37 11.69
CA PHE A 325 -27.09 9.76 12.03
C PHE A 325 -27.87 10.77 11.17
N GLY A 326 -28.83 10.32 10.37
CA GLY A 326 -29.76 11.15 9.61
C GLY A 326 -29.24 11.61 8.25
N LEU A 327 -28.18 11.00 7.71
CA LEU A 327 -27.66 11.32 6.39
C LEU A 327 -28.24 10.38 5.32
N GLN A 328 -28.57 10.94 4.16
CA GLN A 328 -28.94 10.24 2.94
C GLN A 328 -27.71 9.97 2.07
N LYS A 329 -27.83 9.04 1.12
CA LYS A 329 -26.74 8.72 0.17
C LYS A 329 -26.31 9.90 -0.70
N THR A 330 -27.17 10.90 -0.87
CA THR A 330 -26.88 12.13 -1.63
C THR A 330 -26.01 13.11 -0.85
N ASP A 331 -25.94 12.99 0.47
CA ASP A 331 -25.26 13.96 1.34
C ASP A 331 -23.75 13.71 1.39
N TYR A 332 -23.31 12.54 0.92
CA TYR A 332 -21.91 12.14 0.98
C TYR A 332 -21.50 11.25 -0.18
N LYS A 333 -20.20 11.25 -0.47
CA LYS A 333 -19.53 10.31 -1.37
C LYS A 333 -18.59 9.43 -0.57
N GLN A 334 -18.72 8.11 -0.68
CA GLN A 334 -17.79 7.18 -0.07
C GLN A 334 -16.42 7.22 -0.76
N LEU A 335 -15.35 7.28 0.04
CA LEU A 335 -13.96 7.21 -0.41
C LEU A 335 -13.35 5.88 0.04
N LEU A 336 -12.25 5.47 -0.60
CA LEU A 336 -11.52 4.27 -0.18
C LEU A 336 -10.63 4.59 1.01
N ALA A 337 -10.69 3.72 2.02
CA ALA A 337 -9.86 3.74 3.22
C ALA A 337 -9.63 2.29 3.70
N MET A 338 -8.81 2.12 4.73
CA MET A 338 -8.52 0.80 5.30
C MET A 338 -9.23 0.59 6.64
N VAL A 339 -9.96 -0.52 6.77
CA VAL A 339 -10.60 -0.95 8.03
C VAL A 339 -9.57 -0.94 9.17
N PRO A 340 -9.89 -0.35 10.34
CA PRO A 340 -11.22 0.05 10.83
C PRO A 340 -11.64 1.49 10.50
N GLN A 341 -10.90 2.19 9.64
CA GLN A 341 -11.25 3.52 9.18
C GLN A 341 -12.14 3.46 7.94
N ILE A 342 -13.12 4.37 7.88
CA ILE A 342 -13.85 4.73 6.66
C ILE A 342 -13.57 6.19 6.33
N ALA A 343 -13.67 6.54 5.05
CA ALA A 343 -13.55 7.92 4.60
C ALA A 343 -14.79 8.30 3.77
N VAL A 344 -15.34 9.49 4.02
CA VAL A 344 -16.46 10.05 3.26
C VAL A 344 -16.21 11.52 2.95
N GLU A 345 -16.51 11.93 1.73
CA GLU A 345 -16.60 13.34 1.35
C GLU A 345 -18.03 13.83 1.59
N ILE A 346 -18.19 14.92 2.34
CA ILE A 346 -19.45 15.56 2.67
C ILE A 346 -19.26 17.04 2.36
N PRO A 347 -19.69 17.56 1.19
CA PRO A 347 -19.39 18.94 0.79
C PRO A 347 -19.94 20.01 1.73
N ASP A 348 -21.10 19.76 2.34
CA ASP A 348 -21.77 20.71 3.24
C ASP A 348 -21.08 20.77 4.63
N PRO A 349 -20.55 21.94 5.05
CA PRO A 349 -19.85 22.10 6.32
C PRO A 349 -20.75 21.93 7.55
N GLU A 350 -22.02 22.31 7.48
CA GLU A 350 -22.96 22.18 8.61
C GLU A 350 -23.33 20.72 8.83
N VAL A 351 -23.55 19.97 7.74
CA VAL A 351 -23.79 18.52 7.80
C VAL A 351 -22.57 17.81 8.40
N ARG A 352 -21.34 18.18 7.97
CA ARG A 352 -20.10 17.64 8.57
C ARG A 352 -20.02 17.94 10.06
N TYR A 353 -20.18 19.21 10.45
CA TYR A 353 -20.10 19.64 11.84
C TYR A 353 -21.09 18.87 12.71
N HIS A 354 -22.34 18.75 12.28
CA HIS A 354 -23.36 18.00 13.02
C HIS A 354 -23.05 16.50 13.14
N LEU A 355 -22.54 15.87 12.08
CA LEU A 355 -22.13 14.47 12.13
C LEU A 355 -20.96 14.26 13.11
N ILE A 356 -19.94 15.14 13.08
CA ILE A 356 -18.82 15.09 14.04
C ILE A 356 -19.33 15.15 15.47
N GLN A 357 -20.23 16.09 15.79
CA GLN A 357 -20.81 16.21 17.13
C GLN A 357 -21.56 14.93 17.54
N LYS A 358 -22.35 14.34 16.63
CA LYS A 358 -23.07 13.09 16.91
C LYS A 358 -22.11 11.93 17.20
N LEU A 359 -21.08 11.76 16.37
CA LEU A 359 -20.09 10.68 16.51
C LEU A 359 -19.22 10.81 17.76
N ASN A 360 -18.84 12.04 18.14
CA ASN A 360 -18.11 12.30 19.38
C ASN A 360 -18.95 12.00 20.64
N ASN A 361 -20.28 11.95 20.50
CA ASN A 361 -21.21 11.56 21.55
C ASN A 361 -21.60 10.07 21.51
N CYS A 362 -20.85 9.24 20.78
CA CYS A 362 -21.03 7.80 20.80
C CYS A 362 -19.98 7.11 21.69
N TYR A 363 -20.47 6.23 22.57
CA TYR A 363 -19.67 5.53 23.56
C TYR A 363 -19.98 4.03 23.52
N SER A 364 -19.00 3.21 23.84
CA SER A 364 -19.25 1.81 24.14
C SER A 364 -20.10 1.68 25.42
N MET A 365 -20.62 0.48 25.70
CA MET A 365 -21.44 0.26 26.91
C MET A 365 -20.65 0.50 28.21
N SER A 366 -19.33 0.32 28.18
CA SER A 366 -18.42 0.69 29.27
C SER A 366 -18.05 2.18 29.33
N GLY A 367 -18.67 3.03 28.50
CA GLY A 367 -18.49 4.49 28.51
C GLY A 367 -17.25 5.00 27.80
N LYS A 368 -16.53 4.17 27.02
CA LYS A 368 -15.35 4.62 26.26
C LYS A 368 -15.78 5.24 24.92
N PRO A 369 -15.14 6.32 24.44
CA PRO A 369 -15.48 6.88 23.14
C PRO A 369 -15.30 5.84 22.03
N LEU A 370 -16.32 5.69 21.19
CA LEU A 370 -16.41 4.64 20.20
C LEU A 370 -15.77 5.00 18.86
N PHE A 371 -15.91 6.26 18.43
CA PHE A 371 -15.36 6.76 17.18
C PHE A 371 -14.24 7.76 17.44
N LYS A 372 -13.23 7.73 16.58
CA LYS A 372 -12.30 8.84 16.38
C LYS A 372 -12.65 9.46 15.03
N VAL A 373 -12.88 10.77 15.00
CA VAL A 373 -13.25 11.51 13.78
C VAL A 373 -12.21 12.58 13.52
N GLU A 374 -11.73 12.66 12.27
CA GLU A 374 -10.83 13.70 11.80
C GLU A 374 -11.45 14.37 10.57
N GLU A 375 -11.64 15.69 10.63
CA GLU A 375 -12.06 16.48 9.48
C GLU A 375 -10.86 16.91 8.65
N ILE A 376 -10.94 16.68 7.34
CA ILE A 376 -9.91 17.05 6.37
C ILE A 376 -10.61 17.70 5.18
N THR A 377 -10.63 19.03 5.14
CA THR A 377 -11.35 19.83 4.14
C THR A 377 -12.82 19.44 4.02
N SER A 378 -13.27 18.94 2.87
CA SER A 378 -14.63 18.47 2.63
C SER A 378 -14.87 17.02 3.07
N SER A 379 -13.88 16.34 3.67
CA SER A 379 -13.97 14.91 3.99
C SER A 379 -13.83 14.63 5.49
N LEU A 380 -14.46 13.55 5.94
CA LEU A 380 -14.31 12.99 7.27
C LEU A 380 -13.63 11.62 7.19
N SER A 381 -12.61 11.45 8.01
CA SER A 381 -12.03 10.16 8.35
C SER A 381 -12.64 9.68 9.68
N ILE A 382 -13.28 8.52 9.67
CA ILE A 382 -14.01 7.98 10.82
C ILE A 382 -13.43 6.60 11.15
N THR A 383 -12.78 6.48 12.30
CA THR A 383 -12.22 5.22 12.81
C THR A 383 -13.11 4.68 13.92
N ILE A 384 -13.62 3.45 13.76
CA ILE A 384 -14.28 2.73 14.86
C ILE A 384 -13.22 2.07 15.74
N ARG A 385 -13.32 2.29 17.05
CA ARG A 385 -12.47 1.62 18.05
C ARG A 385 -13.13 0.31 18.45
N THR A 386 -12.39 -0.78 18.41
CA THR A 386 -12.88 -2.09 18.86
C THR A 386 -13.18 -2.02 20.36
N PRO A 387 -14.45 -2.18 20.79
CA PRO A 387 -14.82 -2.20 22.20
C PRO A 387 -14.28 -3.47 22.89
N PRO A 388 -14.19 -3.49 24.23
CA PRO A 388 -13.86 -4.71 24.95
C PRO A 388 -14.93 -5.80 24.75
N ALA A 389 -14.53 -7.07 24.87
CA ALA A 389 -15.38 -8.23 24.61
C ALA A 389 -16.70 -8.23 25.38
N ILE A 390 -16.71 -7.66 26.59
CA ILE A 390 -17.93 -7.50 27.40
C ILE A 390 -18.97 -6.60 26.70
N ASP A 391 -18.54 -5.50 26.09
CA ASP A 391 -19.41 -4.55 25.37
C ASP A 391 -19.89 -5.15 24.05
N ILE A 392 -19.04 -5.94 23.39
CA ILE A 392 -19.38 -6.63 22.15
C ILE A 392 -20.57 -7.59 22.38
N LYS A 393 -20.58 -8.33 23.50
CA LYS A 393 -21.66 -9.27 23.85
C LYS A 393 -23.02 -8.57 24.03
N LEU A 394 -23.01 -7.31 24.48
CA LEU A 394 -24.23 -6.50 24.65
C LEU A 394 -24.86 -6.07 23.32
N LYS A 395 -24.11 -6.19 22.22
CA LYS A 395 -24.53 -5.87 20.85
C LYS A 395 -25.01 -4.43 20.62
N LYS A 396 -24.68 -3.52 21.54
CA LYS A 396 -25.14 -2.14 21.56
C LYS A 396 -24.01 -1.16 21.86
N PHE A 397 -24.27 0.09 21.58
CA PHE A 397 -23.50 1.25 22.00
C PHE A 397 -24.43 2.40 22.35
N ILE A 398 -23.90 3.39 23.06
CA ILE A 398 -24.66 4.51 23.59
C ILE A 398 -24.42 5.72 22.69
N TYR A 399 -25.49 6.37 22.24
CA TYR A 399 -25.45 7.72 21.66
C TYR A 399 -26.12 8.69 22.63
N LYS A 400 -25.39 9.73 23.06
CA LYS A 400 -25.96 10.81 23.88
C LYS A 400 -26.48 11.91 22.97
N ASN A 401 -27.78 12.16 23.00
CA ASN A 401 -28.38 13.22 22.17
C ASN A 401 -28.05 14.62 22.74
N LYS A 402 -28.49 15.67 22.03
CA LYS A 402 -28.25 17.08 22.44
C LYS A 402 -28.86 17.43 23.80
N ASN A 403 -29.87 16.69 24.27
CA ASN A 403 -30.53 16.89 25.56
C ASN A 403 -29.84 16.09 26.69
N GLY A 404 -28.76 15.36 26.38
CA GLY A 404 -28.05 14.52 27.35
C GLY A 404 -28.69 13.15 27.60
N GLU A 405 -29.77 12.81 26.89
CA GLU A 405 -30.43 11.51 27.00
C GLU A 405 -29.58 10.44 26.30
N SER A 406 -29.40 9.31 26.98
CA SER A 406 -28.70 8.14 26.46
C SER A 406 -29.65 7.30 25.62
N ILE A 407 -29.30 7.10 24.35
CA ILE A 407 -30.03 6.25 23.41
C ILE A 407 -29.17 5.02 23.12
N ASP A 408 -29.73 3.85 23.40
CA ASP A 408 -29.13 2.57 23.02
C ASP A 408 -29.30 2.34 21.51
N LEU A 409 -28.18 2.25 20.79
CA LEU A 409 -28.14 1.88 19.38
C LEU A 409 -27.54 0.49 19.23
N SER A 410 -28.13 -0.36 18.39
CA SER A 410 -27.55 -1.68 18.11
C SER A 410 -26.43 -1.59 17.06
N TRP A 411 -25.41 -2.44 17.17
CA TRP A 411 -24.36 -2.52 16.14
C TRP A 411 -24.94 -2.84 14.77
N GLU A 412 -25.83 -3.82 14.71
CA GLU A 412 -26.45 -4.28 13.47
C GLU A 412 -27.29 -3.18 12.82
N SER A 413 -28.12 -2.45 13.59
CA SER A 413 -28.90 -1.33 13.07
C SER A 413 -28.03 -0.18 12.56
N ALA A 414 -26.81 -0.05 13.08
CA ALA A 414 -25.82 0.94 12.63
C ALA A 414 -24.88 0.40 11.53
N GLY A 415 -25.11 -0.80 11.00
CA GLY A 415 -24.24 -1.36 9.94
C GLY A 415 -22.83 -1.74 10.43
N ILE A 416 -22.67 -1.89 11.74
CA ILE A 416 -21.41 -2.28 12.38
C ILE A 416 -21.42 -3.79 12.58
N THR A 417 -20.32 -4.43 12.20
CA THR A 417 -20.14 -5.87 12.38
C THR A 417 -18.83 -6.15 13.11
N MET A 418 -18.79 -7.31 13.78
CA MET A 418 -17.60 -7.81 14.46
C MET A 418 -17.04 -8.95 13.61
N HIS A 419 -15.79 -8.80 13.19
CA HIS A 419 -15.08 -9.82 12.42
C HIS A 419 -14.14 -10.56 13.33
N GLN A 420 -14.14 -11.88 13.27
CA GLN A 420 -13.05 -12.65 13.84
C GLN A 420 -11.81 -12.36 13.00
N VAL A 421 -10.73 -12.01 13.67
CA VAL A 421 -9.45 -11.71 13.04
C VAL A 421 -8.38 -12.38 13.86
N GLU A 422 -7.36 -12.94 13.21
CA GLU A 422 -6.16 -13.39 13.90
C GLU A 422 -5.34 -12.19 14.35
N ALA A 423 -4.62 -12.34 15.46
CA ALA A 423 -3.68 -11.31 15.89
C ALA A 423 -2.60 -11.17 14.82
N GLY A 424 -2.42 -9.96 14.29
CA GLY A 424 -1.25 -9.69 13.46
C GLY A 424 0.01 -9.92 14.30
N THR A 425 0.98 -10.63 13.73
CA THR A 425 2.23 -11.03 14.41
C THR A 425 3.44 -10.20 13.98
N ALA A 426 3.28 -9.29 13.02
CA ALA A 426 4.26 -8.23 12.80
C ALA A 426 3.60 -6.86 12.67
N TYR A 427 4.35 -5.83 13.06
CA TYR A 427 3.94 -4.44 12.98
C TYR A 427 5.08 -3.52 12.59
N HIS A 428 4.72 -2.28 12.24
CA HIS A 428 5.62 -1.32 11.63
C HIS A 428 6.78 -0.94 12.57
N ILE A 429 7.98 -0.87 11.99
CA ILE A 429 9.18 -0.26 12.59
C ILE A 429 9.68 0.85 11.66
N PRO A 430 10.37 1.88 12.17
CA PRO A 430 10.81 3.00 11.34
C PRO A 430 11.90 2.62 10.32
N GLU A 431 12.65 1.54 10.55
CA GLU A 431 13.74 1.08 9.69
C GLU A 431 13.22 0.33 8.45
N GLY A 432 13.53 0.85 7.27
CA GLY A 432 13.36 0.19 5.99
C GLY A 432 14.68 -0.05 5.25
N ILE A 433 14.58 -0.32 3.95
CA ILE A 433 15.71 -0.62 3.07
C ILE A 433 15.73 0.37 1.91
N MET A 434 16.91 0.81 1.50
CA MET A 434 17.14 1.28 0.14
C MET A 434 18.39 0.60 -0.42
N ALA A 435 18.27 -0.01 -1.59
CA ALA A 435 19.36 -0.68 -2.27
C ALA A 435 19.40 -0.30 -3.75
N VAL A 436 20.56 0.15 -4.23
CA VAL A 436 20.75 0.68 -5.58
C VAL A 436 21.64 -0.26 -6.38
N PHE A 437 21.19 -0.67 -7.56
CA PHE A 437 21.87 -1.58 -8.47
C PHE A 437 21.85 -1.01 -9.90
N GLY A 438 22.97 -1.09 -10.62
CA GLY A 438 23.04 -0.61 -12.00
C GLY A 438 24.47 -0.45 -12.50
N CYS A 439 24.62 -0.10 -13.78
CA CYS A 439 25.93 0.11 -14.40
C CYS A 439 26.70 1.25 -13.69
N GLY A 440 27.96 1.01 -13.30
CA GLY A 440 28.78 2.02 -12.59
C GLY A 440 28.41 2.27 -11.13
N ILE A 441 27.44 1.53 -10.56
CA ILE A 441 27.20 1.53 -9.11
C ILE A 441 28.19 0.57 -8.46
N VAL A 442 29.02 1.08 -7.55
CA VAL A 442 29.95 0.25 -6.77
C VAL A 442 29.16 -0.48 -5.66
N PRO A 443 29.17 -1.83 -5.63
CA PRO A 443 28.51 -2.58 -4.57
C PRO A 443 29.09 -2.25 -3.20
N GLN A 444 28.22 -2.03 -2.22
CA GLN A 444 28.61 -1.73 -0.85
C GLN A 444 27.45 -2.03 0.10
N ASP A 445 27.61 -3.02 0.99
CA ASP A 445 26.60 -3.32 2.01
C ASP A 445 26.80 -2.43 3.26
N SER A 446 26.65 -1.11 3.11
CA SER A 446 26.91 -0.16 4.20
C SER A 446 25.81 -0.13 5.25
N ARG A 447 24.55 -0.33 4.80
CA ARG A 447 23.32 -0.18 5.59
C ARG A 447 23.25 1.10 6.42
N GLN A 448 24.00 2.13 6.01
CA GLN A 448 24.03 3.41 6.71
C GLN A 448 22.61 4.00 6.76
N GLY A 449 22.23 4.51 7.94
CA GLY A 449 20.94 5.16 8.14
C GLY A 449 20.79 6.42 7.30
N ILE A 450 19.72 6.51 6.51
CA ILE A 450 19.31 7.70 5.78
C ILE A 450 17.84 8.00 6.10
N LYS A 451 17.51 9.28 6.28
CA LYS A 451 16.11 9.68 6.48
C LYS A 451 15.30 9.39 5.21
N ALA A 452 14.09 8.88 5.35
CA ALA A 452 13.18 8.66 4.22
C ALA A 452 12.97 9.95 3.41
N SER A 453 12.88 11.10 4.08
CA SER A 453 12.81 12.43 3.43
C SER A 453 14.07 12.83 2.64
N SER A 454 15.21 12.17 2.83
CA SER A 454 16.41 12.40 2.02
C SER A 454 16.42 11.59 0.73
N CYS A 455 15.60 10.54 0.61
CA CYS A 455 15.59 9.62 -0.53
C CYS A 455 15.22 10.31 -1.85
N LYS A 456 14.26 11.25 -1.83
CA LYS A 456 13.93 12.09 -3.00
C LYS A 456 15.18 12.75 -3.59
N SER A 457 15.94 13.44 -2.74
CA SER A 457 17.16 14.14 -3.16
C SER A 457 18.23 13.19 -3.69
N LEU A 458 18.38 12.02 -3.05
CA LEU A 458 19.33 11.00 -3.48
C LEU A 458 18.97 10.44 -4.85
N LEU A 459 17.69 10.17 -5.11
CA LEU A 459 17.20 9.69 -6.40
C LEU A 459 17.39 10.72 -7.53
N LEU A 460 17.16 12.01 -7.25
CA LEU A 460 17.47 13.09 -8.19
C LEU A 460 18.98 13.15 -8.48
N LYS A 461 19.83 13.08 -7.45
CA LYS A 461 21.29 13.04 -7.64
C LYS A 461 21.72 11.83 -8.47
N LEU A 462 21.12 10.66 -8.23
CA LEU A 462 21.37 9.47 -9.03
C LEU A 462 20.96 9.70 -10.49
N ALA A 463 19.82 10.31 -10.77
CA ALA A 463 19.36 10.52 -12.13
C ALA A 463 20.21 11.52 -12.94
N PHE A 464 20.75 12.57 -12.30
CA PHE A 464 21.36 13.72 -12.98
C PHE A 464 22.86 13.97 -12.68
N GLU A 465 23.51 13.19 -11.79
CA GLU A 465 24.90 13.39 -11.31
C GLU A 465 25.24 14.84 -10.92
N THR A 466 24.45 15.44 -10.03
CA THR A 466 24.84 16.70 -9.38
C THR A 466 25.06 16.48 -7.89
N THR A 467 26.25 16.83 -7.39
CA THR A 467 26.53 16.90 -5.95
C THR A 467 25.69 17.96 -5.25
N ASP A 468 25.08 18.88 -6.02
CA ASP A 468 24.36 20.02 -5.52
C ASP A 468 22.93 20.12 -6.12
N VAL A 469 21.94 19.67 -5.35
CA VAL A 469 20.51 19.74 -5.75
C VAL A 469 20.08 21.19 -5.98
N LYS A 470 20.74 22.18 -5.36
CA LYS A 470 20.43 23.59 -5.61
C LYS A 470 20.79 24.00 -7.04
N SER A 471 21.89 23.50 -7.61
CA SER A 471 22.32 23.85 -8.97
C SER A 471 21.40 23.29 -10.06
N ALA A 472 20.69 22.18 -9.82
CA ALA A 472 19.63 21.71 -10.71
C ALA A 472 18.40 22.64 -10.70
N TYR A 473 18.15 23.34 -9.59
CA TYR A 473 17.16 24.42 -9.51
C TYR A 473 17.68 25.78 -10.02
N THR A 474 19.00 25.97 -10.14
CA THR A 474 19.61 27.19 -10.72
C THR A 474 19.78 27.10 -12.24
N LEU A 475 19.62 25.90 -12.83
CA LEU A 475 19.48 25.68 -14.28
C LEU A 475 18.00 25.69 -14.74
N LEU A 476 17.07 25.85 -13.80
CA LEU A 476 15.67 26.27 -13.97
C LEU A 476 15.58 27.79 -13.81
#